data_AF-A0A392QJY1-F1
#
_entry.id   AF-A0A392QJY1-F1
#
_cell.length_a   1.000
_cell.length_b   1.000
_cell.length_c   1.000
_cell.angle_alpha   90.00
_cell.angle_beta   90.00
_cell.angle_gamma   90.00
#
_symmetry.space_group_name_H-M   'P 1'
#
loop_
_entity.id
_entity.type
_entity.pdbx_description
1 polymer ?
#
loop_
_entity_poly.entity_id
_entity_poly.type
_entity_poly.pdbx_seq_one_letter_code
_entity_poly.pdbx_strand_id
1 'polypeptide(L)'
;PVYTELVKDFWPRCEIFTQEDADREYENKVAEDPENNRGKSRTDLGLREFTETEIRAGCTGYEVTITQTTITELLRIPNRGIFRTFTPSSRRSSDFVERIAKRCYINEDAEPTNKVSDMKPTQK
;
A
#
# COMPACT_ATOMS: atom_id res chain seq x y z
N PRO A 1 10.52 4.54 21.07
CA PRO A 1 9.67 3.44 21.58
C PRO A 1 8.97 2.77 20.38
N VAL A 2 8.94 1.44 20.32
CA VAL A 2 8.16 0.71 19.31
C VAL A 2 6.81 0.40 19.93
N TYR A 3 5.75 1.01 19.41
CA TYR A 3 4.40 0.81 19.92
C TYR A 3 3.77 -0.42 19.24
N THR A 4 4.12 -1.60 19.75
CA THR A 4 3.66 -2.88 19.20
C THR A 4 2.14 -3.01 19.19
N GLU A 5 1.46 -2.40 20.15
CA GLU A 5 -0.01 -2.39 20.22
C GLU A 5 -0.64 -1.57 19.10
N LEU A 6 -0.04 -0.43 18.74
CA LEU A 6 -0.49 0.37 17.58
C LEU A 6 -0.40 -0.43 16.28
N VAL A 7 0.67 -1.19 16.07
CA VAL A 7 0.85 -2.01 14.86
C VAL A 7 -0.17 -3.15 14.81
N LYS A 8 -0.43 -3.80 15.96
CA LYS A 8 -1.44 -4.86 16.07
C LYS A 8 -2.85 -4.35 15.81
N ASP A 9 -3.18 -3.15 16.25
CA ASP A 9 -4.49 -2.56 16.05
C ASP A 9 -4.66 -1.94 14.65
N PHE A 10 -3.58 -1.43 14.07
CA PHE A 10 -3.60 -0.75 12.77
C PHE A 10 -3.91 -1.68 11.61
N TRP A 11 -3.10 -2.72 11.40
CA TRP A 11 -3.20 -3.54 10.18
C TRP A 11 -4.54 -4.27 10.00
N PRO A 12 -5.18 -4.79 11.06
CA PRO A 12 -6.50 -5.44 10.92
C PRO A 12 -7.64 -4.46 10.68
N ARG A 13 -7.46 -3.17 11.00
CA ARG A 13 -8.51 -2.13 10.93
C ARG A 13 -8.30 -1.13 9.81
N CYS A 14 -7.17 -1.19 9.11
CA CYS A 14 -6.88 -0.26 8.05
C CYS A 14 -7.66 -0.61 6.79
N GLU A 15 -8.11 0.43 6.09
CA GLU A 15 -8.78 0.31 4.80
C GLU A 15 -7.97 1.06 3.74
N ILE A 16 -8.01 0.53 2.52
CA ILE A 16 -7.44 1.22 1.36
C ILE A 16 -8.49 2.24 0.91
N PHE A 17 -8.09 3.50 0.87
CA PHE A 17 -8.90 4.61 0.45
C PHE A 17 -8.43 5.08 -0.93
N THR A 18 -9.27 4.94 -1.94
CA THR A 18 -8.96 5.27 -3.34
C THR A 18 -9.61 6.59 -3.78
N GLN A 19 -9.33 6.99 -5.03
CA GLN A 19 -9.97 8.16 -5.64
C GLN A 19 -11.49 7.99 -5.66
N GLU A 20 -11.99 6.79 -5.98
CA GLU A 20 -13.43 6.50 -6.00
C GLU A 20 -14.07 6.64 -4.63
N ASP A 21 -13.35 6.30 -3.55
CA ASP A 21 -13.81 6.51 -2.18
C ASP A 21 -13.82 8.00 -1.82
N ALA A 22 -12.82 8.75 -2.28
CA ALA A 22 -12.78 10.20 -2.13
C ALA A 22 -13.97 10.86 -2.83
N ASP A 23 -14.24 10.49 -4.09
CA ASP A 23 -15.34 11.04 -4.87
C ASP A 23 -16.68 10.74 -4.21
N ARG A 24 -16.87 9.50 -3.73
CA ARG A 24 -18.07 9.10 -2.99
C ARG A 24 -18.25 9.87 -1.68
N GLU A 25 -17.18 10.10 -0.92
CA GLU A 25 -17.20 10.91 0.30
C GLU A 25 -17.61 12.36 -0.02
N TYR A 26 -17.09 12.94 -1.11
CA TYR A 26 -17.46 14.27 -1.57
C TYR A 26 -18.93 14.34 -1.99
N GLU A 27 -19.40 13.38 -2.80
CA GLU A 27 -20.80 13.31 -3.23
C GLU A 27 -21.76 13.21 -2.05
N ASN A 28 -21.44 12.36 -1.06
CA ASN A 28 -22.21 12.26 0.17
C ASN A 28 -22.27 13.60 0.91
N LYS A 29 -21.15 14.32 1.01
CA LYS A 29 -21.09 15.62 1.68
C LYS A 29 -21.89 16.70 0.94
N VAL A 30 -21.87 16.68 -0.38
CA VAL A 30 -22.72 17.57 -1.19
C VAL A 30 -24.19 17.20 -1.03
N ALA A 31 -24.53 15.91 -0.95
CA ALA A 31 -25.90 15.44 -0.78
C ALA A 31 -26.52 15.77 0.59
N GLU A 32 -25.70 15.94 1.64
CA GLU A 32 -26.16 16.37 2.96
C GLU A 32 -26.82 17.77 2.94
N ASP A 33 -26.30 18.69 2.12
CA ASP A 33 -26.85 20.04 1.96
C ASP A 33 -26.56 20.57 0.53
N PRO A 34 -27.34 20.15 -0.47
CA PRO A 34 -27.06 20.47 -1.87
C PRO A 34 -27.08 21.96 -2.18
N GLU A 35 -27.91 22.74 -1.50
CA GLU A 35 -28.04 24.18 -1.72
C GLU A 35 -26.77 24.93 -1.31
N ASN A 36 -26.18 24.54 -0.17
CA ASN A 36 -25.00 25.22 0.37
C ASN A 36 -23.68 24.57 -0.06
N ASN A 37 -23.67 23.29 -0.44
CA ASN A 37 -22.43 22.54 -0.69
C ASN A 37 -22.09 22.40 -2.18
N ARG A 38 -23.04 22.66 -3.08
CA ARG A 38 -22.80 22.53 -4.51
C ARG A 38 -21.73 23.51 -5.01
N GLY A 39 -20.76 22.98 -5.74
CA GLY A 39 -19.69 23.78 -6.37
C GLY A 39 -18.55 24.19 -5.43
N LYS A 40 -18.62 23.83 -4.15
CA LYS A 40 -17.52 23.99 -3.21
C LYS A 40 -16.44 22.95 -3.47
N SER A 41 -15.18 23.30 -3.21
CA SER A 41 -14.09 22.32 -3.24
C SER A 41 -14.14 21.37 -2.04
N ARG A 42 -13.38 20.28 -2.08
CA ARG A 42 -13.26 19.34 -0.94
C ARG A 42 -12.83 20.05 0.34
N THR A 43 -11.84 20.93 0.24
CA THR A 43 -11.31 21.70 1.38
C THR A 43 -12.34 22.67 1.94
N ASP A 44 -13.13 23.33 1.07
CA ASP A 44 -14.24 24.18 1.50
C ASP A 44 -15.34 23.41 2.23
N LEU A 45 -15.49 22.12 1.94
CA LEU A 45 -16.41 21.20 2.63
C LEU A 45 -15.81 20.58 3.91
N GLY A 46 -14.58 20.96 4.27
CA GLY A 46 -13.85 20.42 5.41
C GLY A 46 -13.33 18.99 5.20
N LEU A 47 -13.33 18.50 3.96
CA LEU A 47 -12.77 17.19 3.59
C LEU A 47 -11.27 17.33 3.30
N ARG A 48 -10.51 16.28 3.61
CA ARG A 48 -9.08 16.22 3.26
C ARG A 48 -8.92 16.18 1.74
N GLU A 49 -7.93 16.89 1.21
CA GLU A 49 -7.51 16.73 -0.18
C GLU A 49 -7.03 15.30 -0.42
N PHE A 50 -7.50 14.70 -1.50
CA PHE A 50 -7.01 13.40 -1.94
C PHE A 50 -5.94 13.63 -3.01
N THR A 51 -4.73 13.14 -2.76
CA THR A 51 -3.59 13.33 -3.66
C THR A 51 -3.11 12.02 -4.28
N GLU A 52 -3.17 10.93 -3.51
CA GLU A 52 -2.76 9.59 -3.91
C GLU A 52 -3.52 8.57 -3.05
N THR A 53 -3.48 7.29 -3.44
CA THR A 53 -4.10 6.21 -2.66
C THR A 53 -3.55 6.18 -1.23
N GLU A 54 -4.45 6.06 -0.26
CA GLU A 54 -4.12 6.12 1.16
C GLU A 54 -4.50 4.81 1.86
N ILE A 55 -3.78 4.48 2.92
CA ILE A 55 -4.19 3.47 3.91
C ILE A 55 -4.65 4.26 5.14
N ARG A 56 -5.94 4.22 5.43
CA ARG A 56 -6.55 4.93 6.56
C ARG A 56 -6.90 3.96 7.67
N ALA A 57 -6.64 4.32 8.92
CA ALA A 57 -7.08 3.55 10.07
C ALA A 57 -7.37 4.47 11.27
N GLY A 58 -8.43 4.17 12.01
CA GLY A 58 -8.64 4.76 13.34
C GLY A 58 -7.99 3.89 14.42
N CYS A 59 -6.89 4.34 15.00
CA CYS A 59 -6.19 3.64 16.08
C CYS A 59 -6.20 4.47 17.35
N THR A 60 -6.72 3.93 18.46
CA THR A 60 -6.71 4.58 19.78
C THR A 60 -7.30 6.01 19.80
N GLY A 61 -8.30 6.29 18.95
CA GLY A 61 -8.91 7.61 18.82
C GLY A 61 -8.15 8.60 17.93
N TYR A 62 -7.08 8.15 17.27
CA TYR A 62 -6.32 8.93 16.29
C TYR A 62 -6.51 8.36 14.88
N GLU A 63 -6.71 9.23 13.90
CA GLU A 63 -6.75 8.85 12.49
C GLU A 63 -5.33 8.78 11.93
N VAL A 64 -4.91 7.59 11.51
CA VAL A 64 -3.63 7.34 10.87
C VAL A 64 -3.84 7.21 9.37
N THR A 65 -3.05 7.94 8.59
CA THR A 65 -3.04 7.88 7.12
C THR A 65 -1.62 7.58 6.65
N ILE A 66 -1.45 6.54 5.84
CA ILE A 66 -0.18 6.19 5.20
C ILE A 66 -0.37 6.27 3.69
N THR A 67 0.47 7.05 3.01
CA THR A 67 0.47 7.17 1.55
C THR A 67 1.68 6.47 0.92
N GLN A 68 1.66 6.28 -0.41
CA GLN A 68 2.83 5.77 -1.12
C GLN A 68 4.04 6.71 -0.93
N THR A 69 3.85 8.03 -0.99
CA THR A 69 4.91 9.01 -0.69
C THR A 69 5.51 8.77 0.70
N THR A 70 4.67 8.59 1.72
CA THR A 70 5.11 8.31 3.10
C THR A 70 6.06 7.10 3.17
N ILE A 71 5.72 6.01 2.48
CA ILE A 71 6.54 4.78 2.44
C ILE A 71 7.86 5.04 1.70
N THR A 72 7.82 5.76 0.57
CA THR A 72 9.02 6.00 -0.25
C THR A 72 10.02 6.92 0.45
N GLU A 73 9.54 7.92 1.17
CA GLU A 73 10.36 8.80 2.00
C GLU A 73 11.01 8.04 3.17
N LEU A 74 10.22 7.20 3.85
CA LEU A 74 10.70 6.36 4.94
C LEU A 74 11.82 5.40 4.48
N LEU A 75 11.65 4.80 3.30
CA LEU A 75 12.61 3.86 2.72
C LEU A 75 13.76 4.55 1.96
N ARG A 76 13.69 5.86 1.75
CA ARG A 76 14.64 6.65 0.94
C ARG A 76 14.82 6.09 -0.47
N ILE A 77 13.71 5.67 -1.08
CA ILE A 77 13.69 5.18 -2.46
C ILE A 77 12.91 6.14 -3.36
N PRO A 78 13.23 6.20 -4.66
CA PRO A 78 12.44 6.97 -5.61
C PRO A 78 10.97 6.53 -5.60
N ASN A 79 10.02 7.48 -5.56
CA ASN A 79 8.59 7.20 -5.70
C ASN A 79 8.21 6.88 -7.16
N ARG A 80 8.76 5.78 -7.67
CA ARG A 80 8.54 5.25 -9.02
C ARG A 80 8.77 3.75 -8.99
N GLY A 81 7.99 3.02 -9.75
CA GLY A 81 8.10 1.58 -9.84
C GLY A 81 6.96 1.01 -10.66
N ILE A 82 7.15 -0.20 -11.16
CA ILE A 82 6.11 -0.93 -11.87
C ILE A 82 5.60 -2.02 -10.94
N PHE A 83 4.35 -1.92 -10.50
CA PHE A 83 3.69 -3.01 -9.81
C PHE A 83 3.35 -4.09 -10.84
N ARG A 84 4.02 -5.25 -10.74
CA ARG A 84 3.72 -6.42 -11.58
C ARG A 84 2.88 -7.40 -10.79
N THR A 85 1.64 -7.61 -11.23
CA THR A 85 0.82 -8.71 -10.74
C THR A 85 1.35 -10.02 -11.35
N PHE A 86 1.82 -10.91 -10.48
CA PHE A 86 2.26 -12.23 -10.89
C PHE A 86 1.03 -13.14 -11.05
N THR A 87 0.65 -13.42 -12.29
CA THR A 87 -0.18 -14.57 -12.60
C THR A 87 0.71 -15.82 -12.62
N PRO A 88 0.15 -17.03 -12.42
CA PRO A 88 0.95 -18.26 -12.50
C PRO A 88 1.73 -18.41 -13.81
N SER A 89 1.19 -17.88 -14.91
CA SER A 89 1.84 -17.85 -16.23
C SER A 89 2.93 -16.77 -16.34
N SER A 90 2.74 -15.58 -15.79
CA SER A 90 3.76 -14.51 -15.82
C SER A 90 4.91 -14.73 -14.85
N ARG A 91 4.74 -15.62 -13.85
CA ARG A 91 5.83 -16.03 -12.94
C ARG A 91 6.96 -16.74 -13.68
N ARG A 92 6.66 -17.60 -14.66
CA ARG A 92 7.69 -18.41 -15.34
C ARG A 92 8.53 -17.61 -16.35
N SER A 93 8.01 -16.48 -16.84
CA SER A 93 8.66 -15.65 -17.87
C SER A 93 9.23 -14.33 -17.33
N SER A 94 9.30 -14.15 -16.02
CA SER A 94 9.80 -12.92 -15.42
C SER A 94 11.33 -12.92 -15.36
N ASP A 95 11.96 -11.88 -15.94
CA ASP A 95 13.41 -11.63 -15.88
C ASP A 95 13.94 -11.52 -14.43
N PHE A 96 13.05 -11.32 -13.46
CA PHE A 96 13.43 -11.25 -12.05
C PHE A 96 13.59 -12.64 -11.41
N VAL A 97 12.98 -13.69 -11.95
CA VAL A 97 13.05 -15.04 -11.36
C VAL A 97 14.48 -15.53 -11.35
N GLU A 98 15.20 -15.35 -12.44
CA GLU A 98 16.61 -15.72 -12.53
C GLU A 98 17.46 -14.90 -11.54
N ARG A 99 17.20 -13.59 -11.43
CA ARG A 99 17.93 -12.72 -10.48
C ARG A 99 17.66 -13.08 -9.02
N ILE A 100 16.42 -13.46 -8.70
CA ILE A 100 16.02 -13.89 -7.36
C ILE A 100 16.61 -15.28 -7.07
N ALA A 101 16.58 -16.21 -8.03
CA ALA A 101 17.20 -17.53 -7.91
C ALA A 101 18.70 -17.40 -7.57
N LYS A 102 19.44 -16.62 -8.38
CA LYS A 102 20.87 -16.34 -8.16
C LYS A 102 21.17 -15.70 -6.82
N ARG A 103 20.32 -14.80 -6.33
CA ARG A 103 20.58 -14.11 -5.06
C ARG A 103 20.16 -14.92 -3.84
N CYS A 104 19.05 -15.62 -3.92
CA CYS A 104 18.37 -16.14 -2.74
C CYS A 104 18.51 -17.64 -2.53
N TYR A 105 18.80 -18.43 -3.58
CA TYR A 105 18.76 -19.89 -3.51
C TYR A 105 20.14 -20.53 -3.62
N ILE A 106 20.33 -21.67 -2.94
CA ILE A 106 21.60 -22.41 -2.97
C ILE A 106 21.87 -22.94 -4.38
N ASN A 107 20.82 -23.43 -5.05
CA ASN A 107 20.89 -23.86 -6.44
C ASN A 107 20.20 -22.82 -7.32
N GLU A 108 21.00 -22.08 -8.09
CA GLU A 108 20.55 -20.94 -8.89
C GLU A 108 19.79 -21.35 -10.17
N ASP A 109 19.97 -22.60 -10.61
CA ASP A 109 19.36 -23.16 -11.83
C ASP A 109 18.09 -23.98 -11.52
N ALA A 110 17.78 -24.22 -10.25
CA ALA A 110 16.58 -24.94 -9.83
C ALA A 110 15.35 -24.03 -9.86
N GLU A 111 14.17 -24.60 -10.11
CA GLU A 111 12.91 -23.86 -9.97
C GLU A 111 12.79 -23.31 -8.53
N PRO A 112 12.60 -21.99 -8.35
CA PRO A 112 12.51 -21.40 -7.01
C PRO A 112 11.35 -22.00 -6.21
N THR A 113 11.68 -22.61 -5.08
CA THR A 113 10.70 -23.19 -4.14
C THR A 113 10.48 -22.23 -2.97
N ASN A 114 9.36 -22.33 -2.27
CA ASN A 114 9.17 -21.58 -1.02
C ASN A 114 9.84 -22.26 0.20
N LYS A 115 10.74 -23.21 -0.01
CA LYS A 115 11.39 -23.96 1.08
C LYS A 115 12.61 -23.22 1.58
N VAL A 116 12.62 -22.88 2.86
CA VAL A 116 13.75 -22.25 3.55
C VAL A 116 15.03 -23.09 3.47
N SER A 117 14.91 -24.42 3.34
CA SER A 117 16.04 -25.33 3.13
C SER A 117 16.87 -24.98 1.89
N ASP A 118 16.19 -24.49 0.85
CA ASP A 118 16.74 -24.30 -0.49
C ASP A 118 17.35 -22.89 -0.65
N MET A 119 17.19 -22.03 0.38
CA MET A 119 17.69 -20.66 0.41
C MET A 119 19.13 -20.59 0.94
N LYS A 120 19.92 -19.63 0.44
CA LYS A 120 21.27 -19.35 0.94
C LYS A 120 21.21 -18.99 2.44
N PRO A 121 22.22 -19.33 3.25
CA PRO A 121 22.22 -19.03 4.69
C PRO A 121 21.97 -17.56 5.03
N THR A 122 22.37 -16.62 4.15
CA THR A 122 22.14 -15.18 4.32
C THR A 122 20.69 -14.76 4.20
N GLN A 123 19.82 -15.62 3.66
CA GLN A 123 18.39 -15.38 3.50
C GLN A 123 17.53 -16.27 4.42
N LYS A 124 18.17 -17.09 5.28
CA LYS A 124 17.49 -17.92 6.28
C LYS A 124 17.20 -17.13 7.55
#